data_AF-A0A0K0KBG0-F1
#
_entry.id   AF-A0A0K0KBG0-F1
#
_cell.length_a   1.000
_cell.length_b   1.000
_cell.length_c   1.000
_cell.angle_alpha   90.00
_cell.angle_beta   90.00
_cell.angle_gamma   90.00
#
_symmetry.space_group_name_H-M   'P 1'
#
loop_
_entity.id
_entity.type
_entity.pdbx_description
1 polymer ?
#
loop_
_entity_poly.entity_id
_entity_poly.type
_entity_poly.pdbx_seq_one_letter_code
_entity_poly.pdbx_strand_id
1 'polypeptide(L)'
;VITVNNKLQDNGTSIHFHGIRQLNNSEYDGVPAITQCPIAPGDSFTYKWVATNYGTSWYHSHYAIQAWEGVVGTMIIHGPTSKSWDVDAGTIFLQDWSHKTVDSMYDDAQDAVNGGPRTMDNGLINGKNTFGVQGTRNQTGERFELPVKFEPGKTYLLRLINGAIQSTYKFFIDGHELEVINMDFTNIVPYKTDIVNIQIGQRYMVLVKASQPAGNYWMRADNQAACSRTTQGLDIKGIVRYAGADDATAAPTTTAYNYTSECVDEPLASLVPMAKLNAFPSDQHFIETATVRPNSESLFKWYLSGTTFYSKYEDPTLVRVIANDTAPTYSGNLILDLPDMGKWIYIIIQSAIPLNHPIH
;
A
#
# COMPACT_ATOMS: atom_id res chain seq x y z
N VAL A 1 13.65 6.12 16.50
CA VAL A 1 14.81 5.18 16.52
C VAL A 1 14.26 3.79 16.55
N ILE A 2 14.61 2.94 15.58
CA ILE A 2 14.09 1.58 15.43
C ILE A 2 15.28 0.66 15.15
N THR A 3 15.50 -0.35 15.99
CA THR A 3 16.54 -1.36 15.77
C THR A 3 15.93 -2.60 15.14
N VAL A 4 16.34 -2.90 13.91
CA VAL A 4 15.94 -4.10 13.17
C VAL A 4 17.02 -5.14 13.36
N ASN A 5 16.64 -6.31 13.87
CA ASN A 5 17.52 -7.44 14.07
C ASN A 5 17.11 -8.52 13.07
N ASN A 6 17.98 -8.86 12.12
CA ASN A 6 17.66 -9.89 11.15
C ASN A 6 17.84 -11.27 11.78
N LYS A 7 16.71 -11.93 12.09
CA LYS A 7 16.70 -13.30 12.65
C LYS A 7 16.35 -14.37 11.60
N LEU A 8 16.27 -14.00 10.33
CA LEU A 8 16.11 -14.95 9.23
C LEU A 8 17.41 -15.71 9.01
N GLN A 9 17.34 -16.85 8.31
CA GLN A 9 18.50 -17.68 7.99
C GLN A 9 19.06 -17.39 6.60
N ASP A 10 18.18 -17.32 5.59
CA ASP A 10 18.59 -17.34 4.18
C ASP A 10 18.32 -16.02 3.44
N ASN A 11 17.82 -14.99 4.13
CA ASN A 11 17.55 -13.70 3.52
C ASN A 11 18.25 -12.56 4.26
N GLY A 12 18.74 -11.60 3.47
CA GLY A 12 18.91 -10.24 3.97
C GLY A 12 17.57 -9.60 4.32
N THR A 13 17.62 -8.44 4.95
CA THR A 13 16.43 -7.61 5.14
C THR A 13 16.80 -6.13 5.12
N SER A 14 15.83 -5.26 4.91
CA SER A 14 15.95 -3.82 5.08
C SER A 14 14.56 -3.25 5.23
N ILE A 15 14.36 -2.30 6.12
CA ILE A 15 13.03 -1.74 6.39
C ILE A 15 12.94 -0.32 5.85
N HIS A 16 12.02 -0.11 4.92
CA HIS A 16 11.63 1.21 4.43
C HIS A 16 10.46 1.76 5.23
N PHE A 17 10.52 3.05 5.55
CA PHE A 17 9.46 3.77 6.27
C PHE A 17 8.66 4.59 5.25
N HIS A 18 7.66 3.94 4.68
CA HIS A 18 6.92 4.44 3.52
C HIS A 18 6.40 5.86 3.74
N GLY A 19 6.69 6.75 2.80
CA GLY A 19 6.27 8.16 2.83
C GLY A 19 6.99 9.06 3.85
N ILE A 20 7.94 8.55 4.64
CA ILE A 20 8.80 9.42 5.46
C ILE A 20 9.78 10.15 4.54
N ARG A 21 9.81 11.47 4.64
CA ARG A 21 10.56 12.33 3.71
C ARG A 21 12.08 12.09 3.71
N GLN A 22 12.65 11.60 4.82
CA GLN A 22 14.10 11.42 5.02
C GLN A 22 14.95 12.65 4.66
N LEU A 23 14.45 13.85 4.96
CA LEU A 23 15.15 15.11 4.68
C LEU A 23 16.51 15.14 5.38
N ASN A 24 17.60 15.26 4.61
CA ASN A 24 18.99 15.18 5.08
C ASN A 24 19.29 13.90 5.87
N ASN A 25 18.65 12.78 5.51
CA ASN A 25 18.68 11.54 6.28
C ASN A 25 18.50 10.30 5.39
N SER A 26 18.94 10.37 4.12
CA SER A 26 18.70 9.36 3.08
C SER A 26 19.30 8.00 3.41
N GLU A 27 20.36 7.93 4.20
CA GLU A 27 21.01 6.68 4.64
C GLU A 27 20.09 5.78 5.49
N TYR A 28 19.00 6.33 6.04
CA TYR A 28 18.01 5.58 6.83
C TYR A 28 16.71 5.29 6.07
N ASP A 29 16.69 5.49 4.75
CA ASP A 29 15.51 5.22 3.94
C ASP A 29 15.23 3.72 3.76
N GLY A 30 16.24 2.87 3.89
CA GLY A 30 16.04 1.42 3.95
C GLY A 30 15.84 0.74 2.61
N VAL A 31 16.48 1.23 1.54
CA VAL A 31 16.38 0.67 0.19
C VAL A 31 17.71 -0.03 -0.17
N PRO A 32 17.74 -1.38 -0.18
CA PRO A 32 18.91 -2.15 -0.58
C PRO A 32 19.43 -1.76 -1.97
N ALA A 33 20.75 -1.77 -2.15
CA ALA A 33 21.44 -1.34 -3.36
C ALA A 33 21.30 0.15 -3.73
N ILE A 34 20.52 0.93 -2.98
CA ILE A 34 20.45 2.39 -3.14
C ILE A 34 21.06 3.07 -1.91
N THR A 35 20.41 2.97 -0.75
CA THR A 35 20.81 3.70 0.46
C THR A 35 21.64 2.86 1.42
N GLN A 36 21.57 1.53 1.31
CA GLN A 36 22.33 0.61 2.15
C GLN A 36 22.52 -0.77 1.50
N CYS A 37 23.41 -1.59 2.07
CA CYS A 37 23.39 -3.04 1.88
C CYS A 37 22.21 -3.66 2.68
N PRO A 38 21.73 -4.86 2.31
CA PRO A 38 20.85 -5.63 3.17
C PRO A 38 21.50 -5.93 4.52
N ILE A 39 20.70 -5.92 5.59
CA ILE A 39 21.09 -6.41 6.91
C ILE A 39 21.21 -7.93 6.81
N ALA A 40 22.42 -8.48 7.01
CA ALA A 40 22.67 -9.92 6.90
C ALA A 40 22.00 -10.71 8.04
N PRO A 41 21.73 -12.02 7.85
CA PRO A 41 21.32 -12.93 8.93
C PRO A 41 22.20 -12.79 10.18
N GLY A 42 21.58 -12.58 11.35
CA GLY A 42 22.26 -12.38 12.63
C GLY A 42 22.70 -10.94 12.92
N ASP A 43 22.77 -10.07 11.91
CA ASP A 43 23.15 -8.67 12.07
C ASP A 43 21.96 -7.79 12.46
N SER A 44 22.26 -6.54 12.79
CA SER A 44 21.27 -5.53 13.16
C SER A 44 21.62 -4.17 12.60
N PHE A 45 20.59 -3.37 12.32
CA PHE A 45 20.75 -1.97 11.92
C PHE A 45 19.76 -1.10 12.67
N THR A 46 20.19 0.09 13.09
CA THR A 46 19.36 1.04 13.82
C THR A 46 18.99 2.20 12.93
N TYR A 47 17.73 2.25 12.51
CA TYR A 47 17.15 3.35 11.76
C TYR A 47 16.86 4.52 12.69
N LYS A 48 17.29 5.71 12.29
CA LYS A 48 16.98 6.96 12.99
C LYS A 48 16.44 7.97 11.99
N TRP A 49 15.20 8.39 12.20
CA TRP A 49 14.55 9.43 11.41
C TRP A 49 13.69 10.29 12.32
N VAL A 50 13.33 11.48 11.84
CA VAL A 50 12.47 12.44 12.53
C VAL A 50 11.09 12.40 11.89
N ALA A 51 10.05 12.34 12.72
CA ALA A 51 8.66 12.39 12.29
C ALA A 51 8.30 13.81 11.81
N THR A 52 8.68 14.16 10.58
CA THR A 52 8.40 15.49 9.97
C THR A 52 7.00 15.60 9.38
N ASN A 53 6.30 14.48 9.28
CA ASN A 53 4.95 14.36 8.75
C ASN A 53 4.06 13.71 9.81
N TYR A 54 2.75 13.96 9.75
CA TYR A 54 1.76 13.35 10.63
C TYR A 54 0.64 12.73 9.80
N GLY A 55 0.01 11.67 10.30
CA GLY A 55 -0.99 10.88 9.59
C GLY A 55 -0.76 9.39 9.74
N THR A 56 -1.14 8.65 8.70
CA THR A 56 -1.05 7.18 8.65
C THR A 56 -0.13 6.75 7.53
N SER A 57 0.78 5.83 7.85
CA SER A 57 1.57 5.11 6.87
C SER A 57 1.88 3.71 7.38
N TRP A 58 2.94 3.12 6.87
CA TRP A 58 3.38 1.77 7.16
C TRP A 58 4.89 1.68 6.96
N TYR A 59 5.48 0.66 7.53
CA TYR A 59 6.84 0.24 7.23
C TYR A 59 6.79 -1.16 6.64
N HIS A 60 7.72 -1.46 5.74
CA HIS A 60 7.78 -2.77 5.11
C HIS A 60 9.21 -3.10 4.72
N SER A 61 9.48 -4.39 4.51
CA SER A 61 10.73 -4.77 3.89
C SER A 61 10.85 -4.15 2.50
N HIS A 62 12.03 -3.65 2.15
CA HIS A 62 12.36 -3.24 0.79
C HIS A 62 13.37 -4.22 0.15
N TYR A 63 13.55 -5.39 0.76
CA TYR A 63 14.40 -6.46 0.25
C TYR A 63 13.59 -7.45 -0.59
N ALA A 64 13.85 -7.49 -1.90
CA ALA A 64 13.15 -8.35 -2.86
C ALA A 64 11.62 -8.23 -2.71
N ILE A 65 10.91 -9.36 -2.55
CA ILE A 65 9.46 -9.43 -2.36
C ILE A 65 9.05 -9.75 -0.91
N GLN A 66 9.99 -9.61 0.03
CA GLN A 66 9.83 -9.98 1.44
C GLN A 66 8.72 -9.22 2.18
N ALA A 67 8.35 -8.00 1.73
CA ALA A 67 7.20 -7.29 2.28
C ALA A 67 5.94 -8.16 2.23
N TRP A 68 5.70 -8.82 1.09
CA TRP A 68 4.49 -9.58 0.84
C TRP A 68 4.55 -11.02 1.37
N GLU A 69 5.69 -11.43 1.94
CA GLU A 69 5.77 -12.58 2.86
C GLU A 69 5.31 -12.22 4.29
N GLY A 70 5.03 -10.94 4.55
CA GLY A 70 4.46 -10.45 5.80
C GLY A 70 5.40 -9.58 6.65
N VAL A 71 6.58 -9.19 6.15
CA VAL A 71 7.47 -8.23 6.85
C VAL A 71 6.96 -6.80 6.62
N VAL A 72 5.84 -6.49 7.27
CA VAL A 72 5.14 -5.21 7.21
C VAL A 72 4.61 -4.83 8.59
N GLY A 73 4.34 -3.54 8.77
CA GLY A 73 3.59 -3.06 9.93
C GLY A 73 3.08 -1.66 9.75
N THR A 74 2.10 -1.27 10.55
CA THR A 74 1.48 0.05 10.45
C THR A 74 2.28 1.10 11.21
N MET A 75 2.23 2.34 10.74
CA MET A 75 2.93 3.47 11.33
C MET A 75 1.95 4.64 11.46
N ILE A 76 1.77 5.12 12.69
CA ILE A 76 0.89 6.25 12.98
C ILE A 76 1.73 7.35 13.60
N ILE A 77 1.63 8.56 13.05
CA ILE A 77 2.23 9.75 13.64
C ILE A 77 1.09 10.71 13.97
N HIS A 78 0.83 10.90 15.26
CA HIS A 78 -0.22 11.81 15.71
C HIS A 78 0.15 13.27 15.40
N GLY A 79 -0.85 14.04 14.98
CA GLY A 79 -0.70 15.45 14.65
C GLY A 79 -2.05 16.07 14.31
N PRO A 80 -2.06 17.31 13.77
CA PRO A 80 -3.28 17.99 13.36
C PRO A 80 -4.06 17.22 12.29
N THR A 81 -5.37 17.32 12.31
CA THR A 81 -6.26 16.74 11.30
C THR A 81 -7.23 17.78 10.76
N SER A 82 -7.78 17.54 9.57
CA SER A 82 -8.77 18.45 8.96
C SER A 82 -10.15 18.38 9.63
N LYS A 83 -10.41 17.32 10.40
CA LYS A 83 -11.66 17.13 11.14
C LYS A 83 -11.43 16.28 12.40
N SER A 84 -12.26 16.51 13.43
CA SER A 84 -12.27 15.74 14.67
C SER A 84 -13.17 14.51 14.57
N TRP A 85 -12.94 13.54 15.46
CA TRP A 85 -13.73 12.32 15.63
C TRP A 85 -13.89 12.02 17.12
N ASP A 86 -14.81 11.12 17.46
CA ASP A 86 -15.07 10.73 18.85
C ASP A 86 -14.18 9.55 19.26
N VAL A 87 -13.94 8.60 18.35
CA VAL A 87 -13.18 7.36 18.62
C VAL A 87 -12.20 7.07 17.48
N ASP A 88 -10.92 6.85 17.79
CA ASP A 88 -9.97 6.26 16.84
C ASP A 88 -10.13 4.74 16.87
N ALA A 89 -10.69 4.18 15.80
CA ALA A 89 -10.95 2.75 15.68
C ALA A 89 -9.73 1.96 15.16
N GLY A 90 -8.63 2.66 14.83
CA GLY A 90 -7.36 2.05 14.46
C GLY A 90 -7.17 1.86 12.97
N THR A 91 -6.22 0.98 12.63
CA THR A 91 -5.80 0.73 11.26
C THR A 91 -6.64 -0.34 10.60
N ILE A 92 -6.80 -0.23 9.28
CA ILE A 92 -7.43 -1.20 8.39
C ILE A 92 -6.41 -1.47 7.28
N PHE A 93 -5.58 -2.48 7.50
CA PHE A 93 -4.54 -2.91 6.60
C PHE A 93 -5.11 -3.96 5.63
N LEU A 94 -5.16 -3.61 4.36
CA LEU A 94 -5.71 -4.42 3.28
C LEU A 94 -4.57 -5.14 2.56
N GLN A 95 -4.73 -6.45 2.35
CA GLN A 95 -3.76 -7.30 1.66
C GLN A 95 -4.48 -8.28 0.75
N ASP A 96 -3.89 -8.60 -0.38
CA ASP A 96 -4.16 -9.86 -1.06
C ASP A 96 -3.32 -10.96 -0.42
N TRP A 97 -3.72 -12.21 -0.61
CA TRP A 97 -3.09 -13.31 0.09
C TRP A 97 -3.11 -14.58 -0.73
N SER A 98 -1.98 -15.30 -0.73
CA SER A 98 -1.89 -16.64 -1.26
C SER A 98 -1.51 -17.62 -0.16
N HIS A 99 -1.98 -18.85 -0.28
CA HIS A 99 -1.55 -19.95 0.57
C HIS A 99 -0.18 -20.51 0.19
N LYS A 100 0.32 -20.16 -1.01
CA LYS A 100 1.72 -20.33 -1.39
C LYS A 100 2.47 -19.03 -1.09
N THR A 101 3.72 -19.15 -0.65
CA THR A 101 4.59 -17.99 -0.43
C THR A 101 4.82 -17.28 -1.77
N VAL A 102 4.90 -15.95 -1.76
CA VAL A 102 5.06 -15.17 -2.99
C VAL A 102 6.41 -15.47 -3.66
N ASP A 103 7.46 -15.75 -2.89
CA ASP A 103 8.75 -16.21 -3.37
C ASP A 103 8.65 -17.54 -4.14
N SER A 104 7.80 -18.47 -3.68
CA SER A 104 7.63 -19.76 -4.39
C SER A 104 6.91 -19.63 -5.73
N MET A 105 6.21 -18.50 -5.94
CA MET A 105 5.50 -18.20 -7.17
C MET A 105 6.26 -17.23 -8.08
N TYR A 106 7.40 -16.69 -7.64
CA TYR A 106 8.12 -15.63 -8.35
C TYR A 106 8.55 -16.05 -9.75
N ASP A 107 9.18 -17.23 -9.88
CA ASP A 107 9.65 -17.73 -11.17
C ASP A 107 8.49 -17.97 -12.15
N ASP A 108 7.39 -18.55 -11.67
CA ASP A 108 6.15 -18.71 -12.43
C ASP A 108 5.53 -17.35 -12.81
N ALA A 109 5.71 -16.31 -11.99
CA ALA A 109 5.17 -14.98 -12.24
C ALA A 109 5.91 -14.25 -13.36
N GLN A 110 7.22 -14.48 -13.47
CA GLN A 110 8.06 -13.86 -14.50
C GLN A 110 8.23 -14.71 -15.77
N ASP A 111 7.89 -16.00 -15.79
CA ASP A 111 7.96 -16.83 -17.01
C ASP A 111 7.01 -16.29 -18.10
N ALA A 112 7.56 -15.83 -19.22
CA ALA A 112 6.79 -15.28 -20.33
C ALA A 112 6.28 -16.31 -21.35
N VAL A 113 6.61 -17.59 -21.17
CA VAL A 113 6.21 -18.70 -22.04
C VAL A 113 5.04 -19.46 -21.42
N ASN A 114 5.18 -19.93 -20.18
CA ASN A 114 4.18 -20.77 -19.52
C ASN A 114 3.55 -20.12 -18.28
N GLY A 115 4.08 -18.97 -17.85
CA GLY A 115 3.71 -18.28 -16.62
C GLY A 115 2.96 -16.96 -16.83
N GLY A 116 3.26 -16.01 -15.96
CA GLY A 116 2.67 -14.67 -15.94
C GLY A 116 1.99 -14.34 -14.61
N PRO A 117 1.25 -13.22 -14.52
CA PRO A 117 0.63 -12.75 -13.29
C PRO A 117 -0.13 -13.85 -12.53
N ARG A 118 0.14 -13.98 -11.23
CA ARG A 118 -0.42 -15.04 -10.39
C ARG A 118 -1.80 -14.65 -9.87
N THR A 119 -2.72 -15.60 -9.83
CA THR A 119 -4.00 -15.39 -9.14
C THR A 119 -3.81 -15.60 -7.66
N MET A 120 -4.21 -14.63 -6.84
CA MET A 120 -4.20 -14.75 -5.38
C MET A 120 -5.38 -15.62 -4.92
N ASP A 121 -5.22 -16.33 -3.80
CA ASP A 121 -6.26 -17.21 -3.26
C ASP A 121 -7.34 -16.40 -2.55
N ASN A 122 -6.93 -15.37 -1.81
CA ASN A 122 -7.78 -14.62 -0.89
C ASN A 122 -7.33 -13.16 -0.78
N GLY A 123 -8.01 -12.40 0.08
CA GLY A 123 -7.49 -11.17 0.67
C GLY A 123 -7.80 -11.11 2.15
N LEU A 124 -7.11 -10.23 2.87
CA LEU A 124 -7.16 -10.08 4.31
C LEU A 124 -7.45 -8.63 4.69
N ILE A 125 -8.30 -8.45 5.69
CA ILE A 125 -8.44 -7.18 6.42
C ILE A 125 -7.77 -7.38 7.78
N ASN A 126 -6.75 -6.59 8.09
CA ASN A 126 -5.96 -6.73 9.32
C ASN A 126 -5.49 -8.17 9.59
N GLY A 127 -5.05 -8.86 8.53
CA GLY A 127 -4.50 -10.22 8.62
C GLY A 127 -5.54 -11.33 8.79
N LYS A 128 -6.84 -11.04 8.67
CA LYS A 128 -7.91 -12.02 8.83
C LYS A 128 -8.88 -12.04 7.65
N ASN A 129 -9.26 -13.24 7.24
CA ASN A 129 -10.46 -13.50 6.46
C ASN A 129 -10.84 -14.99 6.56
N THR A 130 -12.03 -15.33 6.09
CA THR A 130 -12.41 -16.73 5.86
C THR A 130 -11.94 -17.21 4.49
N PHE A 131 -11.78 -18.53 4.33
CA PHE A 131 -11.54 -19.18 3.05
C PHE A 131 -12.49 -20.36 2.82
N GLY A 132 -13.12 -20.43 1.65
CA GLY A 132 -14.12 -21.41 1.28
C GLY A 132 -15.54 -20.86 1.33
N VAL A 133 -16.49 -21.61 0.77
CA VAL A 133 -17.90 -21.17 0.64
C VAL A 133 -18.52 -20.95 2.02
N GLN A 134 -19.10 -19.77 2.23
CA GLN A 134 -19.70 -19.36 3.50
C GLN A 134 -20.74 -20.38 4.00
N GLY A 135 -20.63 -20.75 5.29
CA GLY A 135 -21.58 -21.67 5.94
C GLY A 135 -21.38 -23.15 5.58
N THR A 136 -20.36 -23.49 4.81
CA THR A 136 -20.02 -24.89 4.52
C THR A 136 -18.98 -25.43 5.51
N ARG A 137 -18.91 -26.75 5.66
CA ARG A 137 -17.92 -27.44 6.52
C ARG A 137 -16.46 -27.18 6.09
N ASN A 138 -16.24 -26.80 4.84
CA ASN A 138 -14.92 -26.52 4.29
C ASN A 138 -14.50 -25.05 4.49
N GLN A 139 -15.36 -24.21 5.06
CA GLN A 139 -14.98 -22.85 5.43
C GLN A 139 -13.99 -22.90 6.60
N THR A 140 -12.86 -22.20 6.44
CA THR A 140 -11.81 -22.06 7.44
C THR A 140 -11.47 -20.58 7.65
N GLY A 141 -10.66 -20.30 8.67
CA GLY A 141 -10.32 -18.92 9.05
C GLY A 141 -11.46 -18.19 9.74
N GLU A 142 -11.23 -16.91 10.02
CA GLU A 142 -12.19 -16.02 10.66
C GLU A 142 -12.14 -14.64 10.02
N ARG A 143 -13.25 -13.92 10.03
CA ARG A 143 -13.28 -12.54 9.55
C ARG A 143 -12.71 -11.60 10.60
N PHE A 144 -12.11 -10.50 10.14
CA PHE A 144 -11.78 -9.40 11.03
C PHE A 144 -13.07 -8.80 11.59
N GLU A 145 -13.14 -8.63 12.90
CA GLU A 145 -14.18 -7.85 13.58
C GLU A 145 -13.54 -6.60 14.15
N LEU A 146 -14.13 -5.44 13.89
CA LEU A 146 -13.65 -4.19 14.44
C LEU A 146 -13.77 -4.25 15.98
N PRO A 147 -12.67 -4.07 16.74
CA PRO A 147 -12.71 -4.27 18.19
C PRO A 147 -13.64 -3.28 18.92
N VAL A 148 -13.86 -2.11 18.33
CA VAL A 148 -14.77 -1.10 18.88
C VAL A 148 -16.16 -1.27 18.28
N LYS A 149 -17.18 -1.29 19.16
CA LYS A 149 -18.58 -1.25 18.74
C LYS A 149 -18.99 0.18 18.42
N PHE A 150 -19.78 0.34 17.36
CA PHE A 150 -20.36 1.62 16.99
C PHE A 150 -21.49 1.99 17.95
N GLU A 151 -21.30 3.08 18.68
CA GLU A 151 -22.32 3.69 19.50
C GLU A 151 -23.10 4.70 18.65
N PRO A 152 -24.44 4.65 18.63
CA PRO A 152 -25.24 5.54 17.81
C PRO A 152 -24.86 7.01 17.98
N GLY A 153 -24.64 7.70 16.86
CA GLY A 153 -24.31 9.12 16.79
C GLY A 153 -22.83 9.46 16.87
N LYS A 154 -21.95 8.56 17.35
CA LYS A 154 -20.51 8.79 17.40
C LYS A 154 -19.84 8.69 16.02
N THR A 155 -18.68 9.31 15.90
CA THR A 155 -17.85 9.34 14.70
C THR A 155 -16.54 8.60 14.94
N TYR A 156 -16.23 7.65 14.07
CA TYR A 156 -15.10 6.74 14.19
C TYR A 156 -14.07 7.03 13.10
N LEU A 157 -12.80 7.14 13.47
CA LEU A 157 -11.70 7.22 12.52
C LEU A 157 -11.20 5.80 12.18
N LEU A 158 -11.14 5.48 10.89
CA LEU A 158 -10.45 4.31 10.34
C LEU A 158 -9.26 4.76 9.50
N ARG A 159 -8.14 4.07 9.64
CA ARG A 159 -6.89 4.39 8.95
C ARG A 159 -6.56 3.31 7.92
N LEU A 160 -7.01 3.52 6.69
CA LEU A 160 -6.89 2.58 5.59
C LEU A 160 -5.46 2.56 5.06
N ILE A 161 -4.92 1.38 4.81
CA ILE A 161 -3.60 1.16 4.21
C ILE A 161 -3.75 -0.01 3.24
N ASN A 162 -3.33 0.13 1.98
CA ASN A 162 -3.25 -0.99 1.06
C ASN A 162 -1.79 -1.46 0.95
N GLY A 163 -1.49 -2.63 1.53
CA GLY A 163 -0.18 -3.28 1.48
C GLY A 163 -0.16 -4.54 0.62
N ALA A 164 -1.11 -4.70 -0.30
CA ALA A 164 -1.20 -5.84 -1.21
C ALA A 164 0.01 -5.92 -2.17
N ILE A 165 0.25 -7.11 -2.75
CA ILE A 165 1.26 -7.29 -3.80
C ILE A 165 0.77 -6.84 -5.17
N GLN A 166 -0.52 -7.02 -5.47
CA GLN A 166 -1.09 -6.68 -6.78
C GLN A 166 -2.54 -6.18 -6.73
N SER A 167 -3.22 -6.24 -5.59
CA SER A 167 -4.63 -5.81 -5.48
C SER A 167 -4.84 -4.32 -5.26
N THR A 168 -5.72 -3.75 -6.08
CA THR A 168 -6.41 -2.47 -5.83
C THR A 168 -7.78 -2.76 -5.24
N TYR A 169 -8.18 -2.00 -4.23
CA TYR A 169 -9.43 -2.22 -3.50
C TYR A 169 -10.42 -1.07 -3.67
N LYS A 170 -11.70 -1.44 -3.69
CA LYS A 170 -12.79 -0.54 -3.32
C LYS A 170 -13.16 -0.86 -1.87
N PHE A 171 -12.86 0.06 -0.97
CA PHE A 171 -13.18 -0.07 0.44
C PHE A 171 -14.50 0.64 0.78
N PHE A 172 -15.37 -0.03 1.52
CA PHE A 172 -16.62 0.56 2.02
C PHE A 172 -17.20 -0.22 3.20
N ILE A 173 -18.17 0.39 3.89
CA ILE A 173 -18.98 -0.27 4.92
C ILE A 173 -20.43 -0.15 4.48
N ASP A 174 -21.14 -1.27 4.39
CA ASP A 174 -22.50 -1.29 3.87
C ASP A 174 -23.40 -0.29 4.61
N GLY A 175 -24.10 0.55 3.85
CA GLY A 175 -25.02 1.56 4.38
C GLY A 175 -24.36 2.74 5.09
N HIS A 176 -23.03 2.88 5.07
CA HIS A 176 -22.34 4.01 5.70
C HIS A 176 -21.63 4.87 4.66
N GLU A 177 -21.87 6.18 4.74
CA GLU A 177 -21.07 7.19 4.05
C GLU A 177 -19.72 7.35 4.79
N LEU A 178 -18.64 7.45 4.03
CA LEU A 178 -17.28 7.70 4.50
C LEU A 178 -16.92 9.16 4.24
N GLU A 179 -16.29 9.81 5.21
CA GLU A 179 -15.73 11.14 5.04
C GLU A 179 -14.21 11.09 5.09
N VAL A 180 -13.56 11.29 3.94
CA VAL A 180 -12.11 11.21 3.78
C VAL A 180 -11.48 12.53 4.22
N ILE A 181 -10.51 12.47 5.13
CA ILE A 181 -9.92 13.66 5.77
C ILE A 181 -8.42 13.82 5.46
N ASN A 182 -7.78 12.76 4.98
CA ASN A 182 -6.36 12.72 4.67
C ASN A 182 -6.12 11.71 3.53
N MET A 183 -5.18 12.04 2.64
CA MET A 183 -4.54 11.09 1.76
C MET A 183 -3.04 11.05 2.09
N ASP A 184 -2.52 9.84 2.29
CA ASP A 184 -1.13 9.61 2.65
C ASP A 184 -0.69 10.33 3.94
N PHE A 185 0.22 11.30 3.84
CA PHE A 185 0.61 12.17 4.95
C PHE A 185 0.08 13.59 4.79
N THR A 186 -0.90 13.79 3.91
CA THR A 186 -1.42 15.10 3.52
C THR A 186 -2.87 15.24 3.94
N ASN A 187 -3.14 16.15 4.88
CA ASN A 187 -4.50 16.53 5.21
C ASN A 187 -5.15 17.21 4.00
N ILE A 188 -6.37 16.78 3.67
CA ILE A 188 -7.15 17.32 2.57
C ILE A 188 -8.39 18.03 3.12
N VAL A 189 -9.01 18.87 2.29
CA VAL A 189 -10.36 19.35 2.52
C VAL A 189 -11.28 18.12 2.58
N PRO A 190 -12.02 17.91 3.68
CA PRO A 190 -12.84 16.70 3.80
C PRO A 190 -13.87 16.58 2.68
N TYR A 191 -14.01 15.39 2.12
CA TYR A 191 -15.07 15.07 1.17
C TYR A 191 -15.73 13.74 1.55
N LYS A 192 -16.95 13.54 1.06
CA LYS A 192 -17.77 12.38 1.36
C LYS A 192 -17.87 11.46 0.15
N THR A 193 -17.87 10.15 0.41
CA THR A 193 -18.05 9.10 -0.59
C THR A 193 -18.60 7.85 0.09
N ASP A 194 -19.34 7.01 -0.63
CA ASP A 194 -19.73 5.68 -0.13
C ASP A 194 -18.58 4.67 -0.24
N ILE A 195 -17.66 4.89 -1.19
CA ILE A 195 -16.58 3.96 -1.53
C ILE A 195 -15.28 4.74 -1.68
N VAL A 196 -14.22 4.25 -1.05
CA VAL A 196 -12.85 4.75 -1.26
C VAL A 196 -12.11 3.81 -2.18
N ASN A 197 -11.64 4.31 -3.32
CA ASN A 197 -10.67 3.61 -4.15
C ASN A 197 -9.28 3.72 -3.52
N ILE A 198 -8.58 2.60 -3.33
CA ILE A 198 -7.25 2.60 -2.69
C ILE A 198 -6.30 1.65 -3.41
N GLN A 199 -5.24 2.22 -3.99
CA GLN A 199 -4.16 1.48 -4.66
C GLN A 199 -3.04 1.09 -3.69
N ILE A 200 -2.18 0.17 -4.13
CA ILE A 200 -1.06 -0.34 -3.34
C ILE A 200 -0.17 0.82 -2.90
N GLY A 201 0.21 0.81 -1.62
CA GLY A 201 1.02 1.85 -0.99
C GLY A 201 0.24 3.06 -0.48
N GLN A 202 -0.96 3.33 -1.00
CA GLN A 202 -1.76 4.49 -0.58
C GLN A 202 -2.38 4.31 0.81
N ARG A 203 -2.63 5.44 1.47
CA ARG A 203 -3.35 5.51 2.74
C ARG A 203 -4.45 6.54 2.69
N TYR A 204 -5.54 6.25 3.38
CA TYR A 204 -6.62 7.21 3.61
C TYR A 204 -7.04 7.16 5.07
N MET A 205 -7.25 8.33 5.66
CA MET A 205 -7.96 8.42 6.94
C MET A 205 -9.41 8.77 6.65
N VAL A 206 -10.33 7.93 7.10
CA VAL A 206 -11.76 8.05 6.83
C VAL A 206 -12.54 8.11 8.13
N LEU A 207 -13.52 9.01 8.19
CA LEU A 207 -14.46 9.13 9.29
C LEU A 207 -15.76 8.44 8.93
N VAL A 208 -16.28 7.67 9.88
CA VAL A 208 -17.54 6.94 9.74
C VAL A 208 -18.45 7.36 10.87
N LYS A 209 -19.58 7.98 10.53
CA LYS A 209 -20.60 8.32 11.53
C LYS A 209 -21.52 7.12 11.75
N ALA A 210 -21.68 6.73 13.01
CA ALA A 210 -22.56 5.65 13.42
C ALA A 210 -24.03 6.08 13.38
N SER A 211 -24.55 6.37 12.19
CA SER A 211 -25.91 6.87 11.96
C SER A 211 -26.91 5.80 11.52
N GLN A 212 -26.47 4.56 11.35
CA GLN A 212 -27.35 3.46 10.96
C GLN A 212 -28.05 2.86 12.19
N PRO A 213 -29.18 2.14 12.00
CA PRO A 213 -29.80 1.37 13.07
C PRO A 213 -28.82 0.41 13.77
N ALA A 214 -29.08 0.06 15.02
CA ALA A 214 -28.24 -0.90 15.72
C ALA A 214 -28.30 -2.27 15.02
N GLY A 215 -27.16 -2.74 14.51
CA GLY A 215 -27.04 -3.99 13.77
C GLY A 215 -25.59 -4.37 13.48
N ASN A 216 -25.42 -5.40 12.66
CA ASN A 216 -24.12 -5.86 12.16
C ASN A 216 -24.01 -5.49 10.67
N TYR A 217 -22.88 -4.91 10.27
CA TYR A 217 -22.64 -4.39 8.93
C TYR A 217 -21.37 -5.00 8.35
N TRP A 218 -21.40 -5.34 7.05
CA TRP A 218 -20.18 -5.74 6.35
C TRP A 218 -19.28 -4.52 6.11
N MET A 219 -18.01 -4.66 6.49
CA MET A 219 -16.89 -3.86 5.97
C MET A 219 -16.27 -4.65 4.82
N ARG A 220 -16.04 -4.03 3.68
CA ARG A 220 -15.62 -4.71 2.44
C ARG A 220 -14.37 -4.09 1.87
N ALA A 221 -13.51 -4.93 1.30
CA ALA A 221 -12.36 -4.52 0.51
C ALA A 221 -12.40 -5.32 -0.80
N ASP A 222 -13.26 -4.88 -1.71
CA ASP A 222 -13.51 -5.63 -2.94
C ASP A 222 -12.34 -5.46 -3.91
N ASN A 223 -11.73 -6.57 -4.32
CA ASN A 223 -10.65 -6.59 -5.30
C ASN A 223 -11.15 -6.18 -6.68
N GLN A 224 -10.44 -5.24 -7.32
CA GLN A 224 -10.77 -4.79 -8.66
C GLN A 224 -10.20 -5.75 -9.72
N ALA A 225 -11.03 -6.69 -10.16
CA ALA A 225 -10.64 -7.78 -11.08
C ALA A 225 -10.14 -7.32 -12.45
N ALA A 226 -10.38 -6.06 -12.81
CA ALA A 226 -9.84 -5.43 -14.00
C ALA A 226 -8.29 -5.33 -13.97
N CYS A 227 -7.66 -5.33 -12.78
CA CYS A 227 -6.21 -5.15 -12.65
C CYS A 227 -5.46 -6.33 -12.05
N SER A 228 -6.11 -7.10 -11.19
CA SER A 228 -5.51 -8.31 -10.64
C SER A 228 -6.57 -9.33 -10.26
N ARG A 229 -6.20 -10.62 -10.36
CA ARG A 229 -7.11 -11.72 -10.11
C ARG A 229 -6.95 -12.24 -8.69
N THR A 230 -8.06 -12.31 -7.98
CA THR A 230 -8.17 -12.97 -6.67
C THR A 230 -9.37 -13.90 -6.68
N THR A 231 -9.17 -15.16 -6.28
CA THR A 231 -10.22 -16.19 -6.32
C THR A 231 -11.43 -15.80 -5.47
N GLN A 232 -11.22 -15.33 -4.24
CA GLN A 232 -12.27 -14.79 -3.37
C GLN A 232 -12.34 -13.26 -3.38
N GLY A 233 -12.13 -12.62 -4.54
CA GLY A 233 -11.92 -11.17 -4.64
C GLY A 233 -13.04 -10.28 -4.09
N LEU A 234 -14.28 -10.77 -4.00
CA LEU A 234 -15.43 -10.03 -3.43
C LEU A 234 -15.87 -10.57 -2.05
N ASP A 235 -15.18 -11.57 -1.51
CA ASP A 235 -15.45 -12.12 -0.18
C ASP A 235 -14.41 -11.70 0.87
N ILE A 236 -13.74 -10.58 0.61
CA ILE A 236 -12.80 -9.92 1.53
C ILE A 236 -13.61 -8.98 2.43
N LYS A 237 -14.12 -9.52 3.54
CA LYS A 237 -15.01 -8.76 4.43
C LYS A 237 -14.61 -8.86 5.90
N GLY A 238 -14.75 -7.75 6.60
CA GLY A 238 -14.76 -7.62 8.04
C GLY A 238 -16.14 -7.25 8.57
N ILE A 239 -16.28 -7.14 9.89
CA ILE A 239 -17.55 -6.89 10.57
C ILE A 239 -17.45 -5.61 11.41
N VAL A 240 -18.41 -4.70 11.21
CA VAL A 240 -18.69 -3.59 12.12
C VAL A 240 -19.95 -3.91 12.90
N ARG A 241 -19.87 -3.82 14.23
CA ARG A 241 -21.01 -4.09 15.12
C ARG A 241 -21.42 -2.84 15.86
N TYR A 242 -22.72 -2.57 15.92
CA TYR A 242 -23.26 -1.53 16.78
C TYR A 242 -23.45 -2.03 18.21
N ALA A 243 -23.33 -1.13 19.17
CA ALA A 243 -23.85 -1.34 20.51
C ALA A 243 -25.38 -1.46 20.45
N GLY A 244 -25.95 -2.48 21.10
CA GLY A 244 -27.39 -2.73 21.08
C GLY A 244 -27.91 -3.53 19.89
N ALA A 245 -27.04 -4.16 19.07
CA ALA A 245 -27.48 -5.13 18.07
C ALA A 245 -28.09 -6.37 18.74
N ASP A 246 -29.28 -6.80 18.29
CA ASP A 246 -30.06 -7.89 18.89
C ASP A 246 -29.31 -9.23 18.94
N ASP A 247 -28.59 -9.57 17.87
CA ASP A 247 -27.65 -10.69 17.82
C ASP A 247 -26.25 -10.18 17.51
N ALA A 248 -25.47 -9.91 18.56
CA ALA A 248 -24.10 -9.41 18.43
C ALA A 248 -23.10 -10.47 17.91
N THR A 249 -23.54 -11.69 17.57
CA THR A 249 -22.67 -12.76 17.04
C THR A 249 -22.99 -13.12 15.60
N ALA A 250 -24.24 -12.88 15.15
CA ALA A 250 -24.66 -13.15 13.79
C ALA A 250 -23.78 -12.44 12.74
N ALA A 251 -23.61 -13.11 11.61
CA ALA A 251 -23.00 -12.51 10.43
C ALA A 251 -23.91 -11.39 9.89
N PRO A 252 -23.35 -10.25 9.44
CA PRO A 252 -24.12 -9.25 8.72
C PRO A 252 -24.87 -9.82 7.51
N THR A 253 -26.05 -9.27 7.23
CA THR A 253 -26.86 -9.59 6.03
C THR A 253 -27.05 -8.37 5.14
N THR A 254 -26.19 -7.37 5.30
CA THR A 254 -26.28 -6.08 4.60
C THR A 254 -25.90 -6.20 3.13
N THR A 255 -26.44 -5.28 2.32
CA THR A 255 -26.25 -5.25 0.87
C THR A 255 -25.10 -4.32 0.51
N ALA A 256 -24.24 -4.76 -0.41
CA ALA A 256 -23.15 -3.94 -0.94
C ALA A 256 -23.67 -2.79 -1.80
N TYR A 257 -22.87 -1.72 -1.91
CA TYR A 257 -23.10 -0.67 -2.90
C TYR A 257 -22.84 -1.19 -4.32
N ASN A 258 -23.53 -0.61 -5.31
CA ASN A 258 -23.22 -0.83 -6.72
C ASN A 258 -22.11 0.13 -7.17
N TYR A 259 -21.18 -0.36 -7.97
CA TYR A 259 -20.09 0.43 -8.54
C TYR A 259 -19.58 -0.18 -9.84
N THR A 260 -18.81 0.60 -10.60
CA THR A 260 -18.08 0.11 -11.78
C THR A 260 -16.75 -0.50 -11.35
N SER A 261 -16.45 -1.71 -11.79
CA SER A 261 -15.13 -2.33 -11.56
C SER A 261 -14.07 -1.59 -12.36
N GLU A 262 -13.13 -0.96 -11.68
CA GLU A 262 -12.06 -0.15 -12.25
C GLU A 262 -10.95 0.06 -11.21
N CYS A 263 -9.75 0.43 -11.65
CA CYS A 263 -8.59 0.54 -10.77
C CYS A 263 -8.06 1.96 -10.72
N VAL A 264 -8.94 2.89 -10.38
CA VAL A 264 -8.64 4.33 -10.37
C VAL A 264 -8.25 4.78 -8.96
N ASP A 265 -7.58 5.91 -8.87
CA ASP A 265 -7.49 6.66 -7.62
C ASP A 265 -8.81 7.36 -7.31
N GLU A 266 -8.92 7.87 -6.08
CA GLU A 266 -9.97 8.85 -5.78
C GLU A 266 -9.91 10.05 -6.75
N PRO A 267 -11.05 10.64 -7.13
CA PRO A 267 -11.07 11.74 -8.10
C PRO A 267 -10.13 12.88 -7.67
N LEU A 268 -9.24 13.32 -8.55
CA LEU A 268 -8.26 14.37 -8.26
C LEU A 268 -8.92 15.65 -7.70
N ALA A 269 -10.13 15.98 -8.16
CA ALA A 269 -10.89 17.13 -7.68
C ALA A 269 -11.31 17.04 -6.20
N SER A 270 -11.37 15.84 -5.64
CA SER A 270 -11.64 15.59 -4.21
C SER A 270 -10.37 15.67 -3.35
N LEU A 271 -9.20 15.47 -3.96
CA LEU A 271 -7.91 15.40 -3.28
C LEU A 271 -7.24 16.79 -3.18
N VAL A 272 -7.88 17.70 -2.43
CA VAL A 272 -7.42 19.08 -2.28
C VAL A 272 -6.63 19.25 -0.97
N PRO A 273 -5.29 19.43 -0.99
CA PRO A 273 -4.51 19.64 0.22
C PRO A 273 -4.95 20.88 1.00
N MET A 274 -5.10 20.76 2.32
CA MET A 274 -5.38 21.92 3.17
C MET A 274 -4.19 22.88 3.21
N ALA A 275 -2.97 22.33 3.32
CA ALA A 275 -1.74 23.08 3.14
C ALA A 275 -1.50 23.27 1.64
N LYS A 276 -2.11 24.30 1.08
CA LYS A 276 -2.04 24.60 -0.36
C LYS A 276 -0.61 24.86 -0.79
N LEU A 277 -0.14 24.10 -1.76
CA LEU A 277 1.10 24.31 -2.48
C LEU A 277 0.82 24.14 -3.97
N ASN A 278 1.17 25.14 -4.77
CA ASN A 278 1.04 25.05 -6.22
C ASN A 278 2.27 24.34 -6.80
N ALA A 279 2.07 23.51 -7.81
CA ALA A 279 3.17 23.10 -8.69
C ALA A 279 3.61 24.32 -9.52
N PHE A 280 4.91 24.60 -9.53
CA PHE A 280 5.50 25.69 -10.32
C PHE A 280 6.00 25.16 -11.66
N PRO A 281 6.21 26.02 -12.68
CA PRO A 281 6.76 25.60 -13.96
C PRO A 281 8.03 24.75 -13.78
N SER A 282 8.10 23.66 -14.54
CA SER A 282 9.22 22.73 -14.51
C SER A 282 10.52 23.40 -14.96
N ASP A 283 11.59 23.24 -14.18
CA ASP A 283 12.95 23.59 -14.59
C ASP A 283 13.56 22.49 -15.47
N GLN A 284 13.22 21.22 -15.20
CA GLN A 284 13.65 20.05 -15.96
C GLN A 284 12.53 19.03 -16.07
N HIS A 285 12.35 18.37 -17.23
CA HIS A 285 11.33 17.34 -17.40
C HIS A 285 11.93 16.02 -17.90
N PHE A 286 11.36 14.92 -17.44
CA PHE A 286 11.72 13.57 -17.83
C PHE A 286 10.46 12.87 -18.31
N ILE A 287 10.53 12.24 -19.48
CA ILE A 287 9.40 11.50 -20.05
C ILE A 287 9.81 10.05 -20.11
N GLU A 288 9.13 9.22 -19.33
CA GLU A 288 9.38 7.79 -19.26
C GLU A 288 8.22 7.00 -19.82
N THR A 289 8.52 6.07 -20.73
CA THR A 289 7.49 5.17 -21.27
C THR A 289 7.59 3.81 -20.59
N ALA A 290 6.60 3.48 -19.77
CA ALA A 290 6.47 2.18 -19.12
C ALA A 290 6.01 1.12 -20.13
N THR A 291 6.77 0.03 -20.22
CA THR A 291 6.44 -1.13 -21.05
C THR A 291 6.77 -2.43 -20.33
N VAL A 292 6.12 -3.52 -20.73
CA VAL A 292 6.43 -4.88 -20.26
C VAL A 292 6.71 -5.76 -21.47
N ARG A 293 7.80 -6.52 -21.41
CA ARG A 293 8.16 -7.50 -22.45
C ARG A 293 9.11 -8.56 -21.90
N PRO A 294 9.22 -9.72 -22.57
CA PRO A 294 10.22 -10.72 -22.23
C PRO A 294 11.65 -10.21 -22.50
N ASN A 295 12.59 -10.56 -21.64
CA ASN A 295 14.02 -10.40 -21.89
C ASN A 295 14.57 -11.58 -22.74
N SER A 296 15.90 -11.65 -22.92
CA SER A 296 16.57 -12.72 -23.67
C SER A 296 16.43 -14.12 -23.05
N GLU A 297 16.07 -14.20 -21.78
CA GLU A 297 15.84 -15.44 -21.03
C GLU A 297 14.35 -15.81 -20.99
N SER A 298 13.51 -15.13 -21.78
CA SER A 298 12.06 -15.31 -21.80
C SER A 298 11.39 -15.00 -20.45
N LEU A 299 11.95 -14.06 -19.68
CA LEU A 299 11.36 -13.56 -18.45
C LEU A 299 10.72 -12.19 -18.68
N PHE A 300 9.46 -12.00 -18.29
CA PHE A 300 8.81 -10.69 -18.29
C PHE A 300 9.58 -9.73 -17.39
N LYS A 301 9.93 -8.56 -17.94
CA LYS A 301 10.51 -7.44 -17.20
C LYS A 301 9.76 -6.15 -17.53
N TRP A 302 9.72 -5.26 -16.55
CA TRP A 302 9.24 -3.90 -16.71
C TRP A 302 10.39 -2.99 -17.15
N TYR A 303 10.09 -2.08 -18.07
CA TYR A 303 11.04 -1.14 -18.63
C TYR A 303 10.49 0.28 -18.56
N LEU A 304 11.35 1.24 -18.26
CA LEU A 304 11.13 2.66 -18.49
C LEU A 304 12.01 3.10 -19.66
N SER A 305 11.37 3.56 -20.74
CA SER A 305 12.02 4.01 -21.98
C SER A 305 13.06 3.02 -22.52
N GLY A 306 12.74 1.72 -22.44
CA GLY A 306 13.58 0.63 -22.93
C GLY A 306 14.63 0.11 -21.95
N THR A 307 14.75 0.69 -20.75
CA THR A 307 15.69 0.26 -19.71
C THR A 307 14.95 -0.42 -18.56
N THR A 308 15.42 -1.60 -18.14
CA THR A 308 14.90 -2.29 -16.95
C THR A 308 15.84 -2.06 -15.78
N PHE A 309 15.28 -1.90 -14.58
CA PHE A 309 16.08 -1.65 -13.39
C PHE A 309 16.90 -2.89 -13.01
N TYR A 310 18.17 -2.67 -12.73
CA TYR A 310 19.10 -3.68 -12.24
C TYR A 310 20.10 -3.02 -11.28
N SER A 311 20.29 -3.65 -10.12
CA SER A 311 21.16 -3.15 -9.06
C SER A 311 21.87 -4.32 -8.36
N LYS A 312 22.89 -4.00 -7.54
CA LYS A 312 23.67 -4.98 -6.79
C LYS A 312 23.66 -4.63 -5.31
N TYR A 313 23.29 -5.59 -4.48
CA TYR A 313 23.12 -5.37 -3.04
C TYR A 313 24.42 -5.00 -2.32
N GLU A 314 25.54 -5.53 -2.79
CA GLU A 314 26.89 -5.28 -2.27
C GLU A 314 27.48 -3.93 -2.72
N ASP A 315 26.81 -3.20 -3.61
CA ASP A 315 27.32 -1.97 -4.23
C ASP A 315 26.28 -0.84 -4.24
N PRO A 316 25.85 -0.34 -3.07
CA PRO A 316 24.78 0.65 -3.00
C PRO A 316 25.17 2.01 -3.59
N THR A 317 24.24 2.65 -4.30
CA THR A 317 24.45 3.96 -4.93
C THR A 317 24.98 5.02 -3.96
N LEU A 318 24.39 5.14 -2.76
CA LEU A 318 24.80 6.13 -1.76
C LEU A 318 26.25 5.93 -1.31
N VAL A 319 26.70 4.68 -1.17
CA VAL A 319 28.09 4.37 -0.79
C VAL A 319 29.06 4.84 -1.86
N ARG A 320 28.74 4.63 -3.15
CA ARG A 320 29.57 5.13 -4.26
C ARG A 320 29.59 6.65 -4.36
N VAL A 321 28.45 7.30 -4.17
CA VAL A 321 28.36 8.76 -4.20
C VAL A 321 29.20 9.36 -3.08
N ILE A 322 29.10 8.85 -1.85
CA ILE A 322 29.90 9.32 -0.71
C ILE A 322 31.39 9.07 -0.92
N ALA A 323 31.76 7.89 -1.42
CA ALA A 323 33.16 7.51 -1.56
C ALA A 323 33.86 8.30 -2.68
N ASN A 324 33.22 8.37 -3.85
CA ASN A 324 33.89 8.74 -5.10
C ASN A 324 33.10 9.71 -5.99
N ASP A 325 31.94 10.23 -5.54
CA ASP A 325 31.04 11.09 -6.34
C ASP A 325 30.62 10.45 -7.67
N THR A 326 30.32 9.14 -7.62
CA THR A 326 29.87 8.36 -8.80
C THR A 326 28.65 7.53 -8.45
N ALA A 327 27.87 7.15 -9.47
CA ALA A 327 26.76 6.22 -9.33
C ALA A 327 26.96 4.95 -10.17
N PRO A 328 26.36 3.80 -9.79
CA PRO A 328 26.42 2.58 -10.59
C PRO A 328 25.73 2.74 -11.95
N THR A 329 26.30 2.14 -13.00
CA THR A 329 25.77 2.19 -14.37
C THR A 329 24.90 0.99 -14.75
N TYR A 330 24.61 0.10 -13.79
CA TYR A 330 23.87 -1.14 -13.96
C TYR A 330 22.48 -0.95 -14.57
N SER A 331 21.82 0.16 -14.20
CA SER A 331 20.48 0.53 -14.65
C SER A 331 20.50 1.53 -15.82
N GLY A 332 21.61 1.59 -16.58
CA GLY A 332 21.73 2.46 -17.74
C GLY A 332 21.38 3.92 -17.41
N ASN A 333 20.35 4.44 -18.09
CA ASN A 333 19.94 5.85 -18.01
C ASN A 333 18.78 6.11 -17.03
N LEU A 334 18.47 5.18 -16.11
CA LEU A 334 17.39 5.39 -15.12
C LEU A 334 17.75 6.39 -14.01
N ILE A 335 19.02 6.77 -13.88
CA ILE A 335 19.45 7.78 -12.91
C ILE A 335 19.09 9.17 -13.45
N LEU A 336 18.30 9.91 -12.67
CA LEU A 336 18.02 11.31 -12.93
C LEU A 336 19.03 12.16 -12.13
N ASP A 337 19.94 12.81 -12.83
CA ASP A 337 20.91 13.73 -12.23
C ASP A 337 20.26 15.10 -11.99
N LEU A 338 20.25 15.54 -10.73
CA LEU A 338 19.53 16.72 -10.24
C LEU A 338 20.47 17.57 -9.36
N PRO A 339 21.49 18.21 -9.96
CA PRO A 339 22.54 18.91 -9.20
C PRO A 339 22.06 20.21 -8.55
N ASP A 340 20.95 20.78 -9.03
CA ASP A 340 20.47 22.09 -8.62
C ASP A 340 19.40 22.02 -7.53
N MET A 341 19.72 22.55 -6.35
CA MET A 341 18.77 22.64 -5.23
C MET A 341 17.65 23.66 -5.52
N GLY A 342 16.42 23.31 -5.14
CA GLY A 342 15.26 24.21 -5.22
C GLY A 342 14.58 24.28 -6.59
N LYS A 343 14.94 23.38 -7.50
CA LYS A 343 14.37 23.25 -8.84
C LYS A 343 13.19 22.30 -8.88
N TRP A 344 12.18 22.63 -9.68
CA TRP A 344 11.03 21.75 -9.92
C TRP A 344 11.32 20.82 -11.09
N ILE A 345 11.10 19.53 -10.85
CA ILE A 345 11.21 18.50 -11.89
C ILE A 345 9.83 17.93 -12.18
N TYR A 346 9.55 17.69 -13.46
CA TYR A 346 8.34 17.01 -13.89
C TYR A 346 8.72 15.65 -14.46
N ILE A 347 8.26 14.58 -13.82
CA ILE A 347 8.43 13.21 -14.31
C ILE A 347 7.09 12.79 -14.89
N ILE A 348 7.05 12.57 -16.20
CA ILE A 348 5.87 12.14 -16.94
C ILE A 348 6.06 10.66 -17.27
N ILE A 349 5.38 9.79 -16.53
CA ILE A 349 5.36 8.36 -16.81
C ILE A 349 4.10 8.06 -17.62
N GLN A 350 4.28 7.50 -18.81
CA GLN A 350 3.19 7.13 -19.71
C GLN A 350 3.23 5.64 -20.02
N SER A 351 2.07 5.03 -20.23
CA SER A 351 1.94 3.61 -20.54
C SER A 351 0.82 3.41 -21.56
N ALA A 352 1.07 2.56 -22.55
CA ALA A 352 0.01 2.06 -23.45
C ALA A 352 -0.67 0.80 -22.89
N ILE A 353 -0.18 0.27 -21.75
CA ILE A 353 -0.74 -0.91 -21.10
C ILE A 353 -2.04 -0.46 -20.42
N PRO A 354 -3.17 -1.15 -20.65
CA PRO A 354 -4.46 -0.79 -20.07
C PRO A 354 -4.57 -1.27 -18.61
N LEU A 355 -3.52 -1.02 -17.83
CA LEU A 355 -3.37 -1.39 -16.42
C LEU A 355 -2.79 -0.18 -15.68
N ASN A 356 -3.43 0.21 -14.59
CA ASN A 356 -2.90 1.27 -13.74
C ASN A 356 -1.77 0.72 -12.87
N HIS A 357 -0.75 1.54 -12.66
CA HIS A 357 0.43 1.23 -11.87
C HIS A 357 0.52 2.25 -10.74
N PRO A 358 0.45 1.84 -9.46
CA PRO A 358 0.75 2.74 -8.36
C PRO A 358 2.23 3.11 -8.41
N ILE A 359 2.51 4.41 -8.53
CA ILE A 359 3.88 4.96 -8.60
C ILE A 359 4.23 5.52 -7.22
N HIS A 360 5.32 5.02 -6.64
CA HIS A 360 5.94 5.50 -5.40
C HIS A 360 7.38 5.92 -5.69
#